data_AF-A0A3D2U3E0-F1
#
_entry.id   AF-A0A3D2U3E0-F1
#
_cell.length_a   1.000
_cell.length_b   1.000
_cell.length_c   1.000
_cell.angle_alpha   90.00
_cell.angle_beta   90.00
_cell.angle_gamma   90.00
#
_symmetry.space_group_name_H-M   'P 1'
#
loop_
_entity.id
_entity.type
_entity.pdbx_description
1 polymer ?
#
loop_
_entity_poly.entity_id
_entity_poly.type
_entity_poly.pdbx_seq_one_letter_code
_entity_poly.pdbx_strand_id
1 'polypeptide(L)'
;MAGARTPTNTKGTTTGAPASERFTRLRRRRPDGDRDGVLTRQAPSRMPKTPTPRPGSSRTVRDGLASRLPVPGLRPNAVKPGVASTPRRRRELSLPATYRLRTLSQRRLAAKKYGGTEASEQAVEFSLAWLARHQHQDGHWDSDGFSTHCPGGQRCQDPGGRGLHGDSNRPEADRRAGLHADSGITALSLLAFLGAGYTHEEGLYADEINRAINWLISQQQESGFLGSRATRYARNYCHAIASYALAEAYGMQADKTRNSRLKTAVARAVDYIVSQQHPRTGGWRYVRGQEGDMSMFGWQLMALKSAEIAGLSVPERSKDLMFQFVNTRSRGRFKGLASYRPEEQVSPTMTAEALFSKQMLGIARDHPASREAVQYLSQKKPKLSATNLYYWYYGTLAMYQYGGESWRNWNGSLRNLLVATQRQDGHAKGSWDPRGPWGSYGGRIYSTALSTLCLEVYYRFLPLYQLNDRAASR
;
A
#
# COMPACT_ATOMS: atom_id res chain seq x y z
N MET A 1 -42.20 24.27 -46.10
CA MET A 1 -41.78 24.21 -47.52
C MET A 1 -40.87 22.99 -47.70
N ALA A 2 -40.99 22.32 -48.86
CA ALA A 2 -40.30 21.12 -49.37
C ALA A 2 -39.12 20.48 -48.56
N GLY A 3 -39.02 19.15 -48.38
CA GLY A 3 -39.88 18.04 -48.82
C GLY A 3 -39.38 17.28 -50.07
N ALA A 4 -39.54 15.94 -50.05
CA ALA A 4 -39.11 14.92 -51.03
C ALA A 4 -37.59 14.61 -51.03
N ARG A 5 -37.08 13.37 -50.89
CA ARG A 5 -37.44 11.97 -51.24
C ARG A 5 -36.61 11.43 -52.42
N THR A 6 -36.14 10.20 -52.24
CA THR A 6 -35.37 9.34 -53.15
C THR A 6 -36.11 8.98 -54.45
N PRO A 7 -35.37 8.45 -55.44
CA PRO A 7 -35.72 7.11 -55.93
C PRO A 7 -34.52 6.14 -56.05
N THR A 8 -34.83 4.90 -56.44
CA THR A 8 -33.97 3.69 -56.40
C THR A 8 -33.74 3.05 -57.78
N ASN A 9 -32.68 2.21 -57.89
CA ASN A 9 -32.44 1.17 -58.93
C ASN A 9 -32.07 1.66 -60.37
N THR A 10 -31.33 0.92 -61.22
CA THR A 10 -31.04 -0.55 -61.30
C THR A 10 -29.79 -0.89 -62.16
N LYS A 11 -29.17 -2.08 -61.96
CA LYS A 11 -28.30 -2.91 -62.90
C LYS A 11 -27.11 -2.19 -63.59
N GLY A 12 -25.83 -2.49 -63.30
CA GLY A 12 -25.06 -3.72 -63.64
C GLY A 12 -23.59 -3.33 -64.01
N THR A 13 -22.62 -4.17 -64.43
CA THR A 13 -22.53 -5.64 -64.62
C THR A 13 -21.04 -6.11 -64.58
N THR A 14 -20.78 -7.35 -64.11
CA THR A 14 -19.55 -8.20 -64.10
C THR A 14 -18.18 -7.77 -64.69
N THR A 15 -17.12 -7.92 -63.88
CA THR A 15 -15.87 -8.75 -64.03
C THR A 15 -14.97 -8.42 -62.82
N GLY A 16 -14.09 -9.25 -62.23
CA GLY A 16 -13.78 -10.68 -62.31
C GLY A 16 -12.78 -10.99 -61.17
N ALA A 17 -12.85 -12.17 -60.53
CA ALA A 17 -11.96 -12.56 -59.42
C ALA A 17 -10.70 -13.31 -59.91
N PRO A 18 -9.66 -13.46 -59.07
CA PRO A 18 -9.60 -14.73 -58.33
C PRO A 18 -9.21 -14.59 -56.84
N ALA A 19 -9.42 -15.66 -56.09
CA ALA A 19 -9.04 -15.78 -54.68
C ALA A 19 -8.14 -17.00 -54.46
N SER A 20 -7.11 -16.86 -53.63
CA SER A 20 -6.32 -17.93 -53.00
C SER A 20 -5.55 -17.33 -51.80
N GLU A 21 -5.23 -18.05 -50.71
CA GLU A 21 -5.60 -19.40 -50.31
C GLU A 21 -5.55 -19.53 -48.78
N ARG A 22 -6.40 -20.40 -48.21
CA ARG A 22 -6.28 -20.86 -46.81
C ARG A 22 -5.51 -22.18 -46.79
N PHE A 23 -4.41 -22.26 -46.05
CA PHE A 23 -3.80 -23.56 -45.73
C PHE A 23 -4.14 -24.03 -44.32
N THR A 24 -4.69 -25.25 -44.24
CA THR A 24 -5.04 -25.94 -43.00
C THR A 24 -4.17 -27.19 -42.85
N ARG A 25 -3.96 -27.62 -41.60
CA ARG A 25 -3.12 -28.77 -41.18
C ARG A 25 -3.14 -29.99 -42.12
N LEU A 26 -1.98 -30.65 -42.22
CA LEU A 26 -1.91 -32.10 -42.46
C LEU A 26 -1.11 -32.82 -41.37
N ARG A 27 -1.63 -33.97 -40.97
CA ARG A 27 -1.12 -34.91 -39.97
C ARG A 27 -1.09 -36.29 -40.63
N ARG A 28 0.06 -36.97 -40.68
CA ARG A 28 0.15 -38.39 -41.07
C ARG A 28 1.03 -39.19 -40.10
N ARG A 29 0.86 -40.51 -40.10
CA ARG A 29 1.15 -41.41 -38.98
C ARG A 29 1.61 -42.78 -39.51
N ARG A 30 2.77 -43.27 -39.04
CA ARG A 30 3.18 -44.71 -38.94
C ARG A 30 3.32 -45.52 -40.26
N PRO A 31 3.86 -46.78 -40.27
CA PRO A 31 4.12 -47.77 -39.18
C PRO A 31 5.60 -48.23 -39.01
N ASP A 32 6.09 -48.51 -37.80
CA ASP A 32 6.16 -49.77 -37.00
C ASP A 32 7.49 -50.54 -37.18
N GLY A 33 7.98 -51.15 -36.09
CA GLY A 33 9.29 -51.81 -36.00
C GLY A 33 9.63 -52.17 -34.54
N ASP A 34 9.54 -53.45 -34.22
CA ASP A 34 9.53 -54.05 -32.88
C ASP A 34 10.93 -54.33 -32.28
N ARG A 35 11.06 -54.32 -30.94
CA ARG A 35 11.75 -55.33 -30.08
C ARG A 35 12.19 -54.87 -28.69
N ASP A 36 12.25 -55.86 -27.78
CA ASP A 36 12.56 -55.78 -26.36
C ASP A 36 13.96 -55.28 -25.98
N GLY A 37 14.09 -54.75 -24.76
CA GLY A 37 15.38 -54.36 -24.18
C GLY A 37 15.29 -53.71 -22.80
N VAL A 38 15.09 -54.50 -21.74
CA VAL A 38 15.36 -54.07 -20.36
C VAL A 38 16.85 -53.78 -20.20
N LEU A 39 17.25 -52.67 -19.53
CA LEU A 39 18.49 -52.60 -18.72
C LEU A 39 18.58 -51.32 -17.84
N THR A 40 18.54 -51.54 -16.53
CA THR A 40 19.25 -50.88 -15.41
C THR A 40 19.28 -49.34 -15.22
N ARG A 41 18.83 -48.94 -14.02
CA ARG A 41 18.97 -47.62 -13.39
C ARG A 41 20.40 -47.42 -12.87
N GLN A 42 21.16 -46.43 -13.37
CA GLN A 42 22.45 -46.04 -12.78
C GLN A 42 22.31 -44.83 -11.85
N ALA A 43 22.92 -44.91 -10.66
CA ALA A 43 23.01 -43.81 -9.69
C ALA A 43 24.43 -43.19 -9.73
N PRO A 44 24.58 -41.86 -9.86
CA PRO A 44 25.89 -41.22 -9.85
C PRO A 44 26.42 -41.08 -8.41
N SER A 45 27.41 -41.90 -8.06
CA SER A 45 28.25 -41.71 -6.88
C SER A 45 29.40 -40.74 -7.19
N ARG A 46 29.45 -39.58 -6.51
CA ARG A 46 30.68 -38.88 -6.07
C ARG A 46 30.34 -37.58 -5.33
N MET A 47 30.89 -37.40 -4.13
CA MET A 47 30.80 -36.14 -3.39
C MET A 47 31.82 -35.11 -3.89
N PRO A 48 31.45 -33.83 -4.08
CA PRO A 48 32.40 -32.75 -4.33
C PRO A 48 33.22 -32.44 -3.07
N LYS A 49 34.55 -32.37 -3.19
CA LYS A 49 35.44 -31.91 -2.11
C LYS A 49 35.48 -30.38 -2.06
N THR A 50 35.39 -29.81 -0.86
CA THR A 50 35.49 -28.36 -0.60
C THR A 50 36.93 -27.86 -0.83
N PRO A 51 37.17 -26.86 -1.70
CA PRO A 51 38.47 -26.17 -1.78
C PRO A 51 38.58 -25.10 -0.69
N THR A 52 39.71 -25.03 0.01
CA THR A 52 40.04 -23.93 0.92
C THR A 52 40.45 -22.68 0.13
N PRO A 53 39.93 -21.47 0.47
CA PRO A 53 40.30 -20.25 -0.23
C PRO A 53 41.65 -19.70 0.27
N ARG A 54 42.56 -19.36 -0.66
CA ARG A 54 43.75 -18.54 -0.38
C ARG A 54 43.37 -17.04 -0.41
N PRO A 55 44.05 -16.18 0.38
CA PRO A 55 43.78 -14.74 0.38
C PRO A 55 44.32 -14.07 -0.89
N GLY A 56 43.44 -13.40 -1.64
CA GLY A 56 43.78 -12.64 -2.84
C GLY A 56 43.10 -11.26 -2.82
N SER A 57 43.87 -10.21 -3.11
CA SER A 57 43.46 -8.81 -2.96
C SER A 57 42.34 -8.40 -3.91
N SER A 58 41.26 -7.81 -3.37
CA SER A 58 40.24 -7.17 -4.21
C SER A 58 40.70 -5.78 -4.64
N ARG A 59 40.78 -5.55 -5.96
CA ARG A 59 40.93 -4.21 -6.53
C ARG A 59 39.64 -3.42 -6.28
N THR A 60 39.78 -2.24 -5.69
CA THR A 60 38.67 -1.34 -5.38
C THR A 60 38.25 -0.52 -6.59
N VAL A 61 36.97 -0.57 -6.94
CA VAL A 61 36.28 0.58 -7.55
C VAL A 61 35.31 1.09 -6.49
N ARG A 62 35.69 2.18 -5.82
CA ARG A 62 34.90 2.83 -4.78
C ARG A 62 34.53 4.23 -5.26
N ASP A 63 33.25 4.42 -5.57
CA ASP A 63 32.55 5.69 -5.33
C ASP A 63 31.03 5.44 -5.37
N GLY A 64 30.32 5.91 -4.35
CA GLY A 64 28.87 5.75 -4.20
C GLY A 64 28.44 4.83 -3.04
N LEU A 65 27.80 5.43 -2.03
CA LEU A 65 27.15 4.81 -0.87
C LEU A 65 27.97 3.81 -0.04
N ALA A 66 28.73 4.34 0.93
CA ALA A 66 29.08 3.59 2.12
C ALA A 66 28.03 3.83 3.22
N SER A 67 27.28 2.80 3.59
CA SER A 67 26.74 2.64 4.94
C SER A 67 27.03 1.23 5.40
N ARG A 68 28.01 1.08 6.31
CA ARG A 68 28.29 -0.18 6.98
C ARG A 68 27.34 -0.28 8.18
N LEU A 69 26.41 -1.22 8.16
CA LEU A 69 25.75 -1.64 9.39
C LEU A 69 26.76 -2.41 10.27
N PRO A 70 26.87 -2.13 11.57
CA PRO A 70 27.77 -2.85 12.46
C PRO A 70 27.26 -4.26 12.79
N VAL A 71 28.22 -5.11 13.16
CA VAL A 71 28.11 -6.54 13.55
C VAL A 71 27.29 -6.70 14.86
N PRO A 72 26.70 -7.88 15.17
CA PRO A 72 25.68 -8.01 16.21
C PRO A 72 26.11 -7.55 17.62
N GLY A 73 25.23 -6.78 18.27
CA GLY A 73 25.43 -6.31 19.65
C GLY A 73 25.36 -7.43 20.69
N LEU A 74 25.98 -7.17 21.86
CA LEU A 74 26.09 -8.13 22.97
C LEU A 74 24.72 -8.64 23.44
N ARG A 75 24.67 -9.93 23.80
CA ARG A 75 23.57 -10.54 24.55
C ARG A 75 23.75 -10.25 26.05
N PRO A 76 22.81 -9.56 26.73
CA PRO A 76 22.85 -9.47 28.19
C PRO A 76 22.35 -10.77 28.82
N ASN A 77 23.18 -11.43 29.62
CA ASN A 77 22.71 -12.46 30.56
C ASN A 77 22.00 -11.75 31.73
N ALA A 78 20.68 -11.64 31.64
CA ALA A 78 19.87 -11.08 32.72
C ALA A 78 19.38 -12.19 33.66
N VAL A 79 20.06 -12.34 34.81
CA VAL A 79 19.48 -13.01 35.98
C VAL A 79 18.22 -12.23 36.39
N LYS A 80 17.11 -12.92 36.62
CA LYS A 80 15.82 -12.30 36.97
C LYS A 80 15.67 -12.17 38.50
N PRO A 81 15.49 -10.96 39.05
CA PRO A 81 14.74 -10.78 40.29
C PRO A 81 13.25 -10.97 40.00
N GLY A 82 12.56 -11.79 40.80
CA GLY A 82 11.13 -12.02 40.63
C GLY A 82 10.29 -10.84 41.10
N VAL A 83 9.67 -10.11 40.16
CA VAL A 83 8.59 -9.16 40.46
C VAL A 83 7.43 -9.45 39.51
N ALA A 84 6.25 -9.75 40.08
CA ALA A 84 5.06 -10.08 39.30
C ALA A 84 4.59 -8.87 38.47
N SER A 85 4.80 -8.90 37.16
CA SER A 85 4.33 -7.86 36.25
C SER A 85 2.83 -8.01 35.96
N THR A 86 2.05 -6.96 36.20
CA THR A 86 0.61 -6.92 35.84
C THR A 86 0.38 -7.19 34.34
N PRO A 87 -0.74 -7.83 33.93
CA PRO A 87 -0.95 -8.29 32.56
C PRO A 87 -0.80 -7.20 31.49
N ARG A 88 -1.28 -5.99 31.79
CA ARG A 88 -1.20 -4.81 30.92
C ARG A 88 0.24 -4.43 30.54
N ARG A 89 1.18 -4.53 31.49
CA ARG A 89 2.61 -4.23 31.27
C ARG A 89 3.28 -5.29 30.38
N ARG A 90 2.78 -6.53 30.39
CA ARG A 90 3.27 -7.63 29.54
C ARG A 90 2.86 -7.44 28.07
N ARG A 91 1.66 -6.89 27.82
CA ARG A 91 1.13 -6.53 26.49
C ARG A 91 1.85 -5.32 25.87
N GLU A 92 2.17 -4.29 26.66
CA GLU A 92 2.97 -3.14 26.17
C GLU A 92 4.38 -3.55 25.70
N LEU A 93 4.94 -4.62 26.26
CA LEU A 93 6.24 -5.17 25.87
C LEU A 93 6.19 -6.10 24.64
N SER A 94 5.07 -6.79 24.38
CA SER A 94 4.92 -7.65 23.19
C SER A 94 4.61 -6.87 21.90
N LEU A 95 4.06 -5.66 22.02
CA LEU A 95 3.81 -4.79 20.87
C LEU A 95 5.12 -4.24 20.26
N PRO A 96 5.29 -4.33 18.91
CA PRO A 96 6.36 -3.66 18.19
C PRO A 96 6.40 -2.16 18.50
N ALA A 97 7.61 -1.59 18.62
CA ALA A 97 7.80 -0.21 19.06
C ALA A 97 6.93 0.80 18.27
N THR A 98 6.87 0.64 16.95
CA THR A 98 6.09 1.48 16.01
C THR A 98 4.60 1.59 16.37
N TYR A 99 4.02 0.56 17.01
CA TYR A 99 2.59 0.53 17.33
C TYR A 99 2.28 0.96 18.78
N ARG A 100 3.28 1.18 19.64
CA ARG A 100 3.06 1.48 21.08
C ARG A 100 2.33 2.79 21.35
N LEU A 101 2.43 3.77 20.45
CA LEU A 101 1.68 5.03 20.56
C LEU A 101 0.19 4.86 20.17
N ARG A 102 -0.17 3.78 19.46
CA ARG A 102 -1.55 3.48 19.03
C ARG A 102 -2.39 2.81 20.13
N THR A 103 -2.26 3.26 21.38
CA THR A 103 -3.13 2.80 22.46
C THR A 103 -4.17 3.87 22.77
N LEU A 104 -5.42 3.48 23.02
CA LEU A 104 -6.53 4.41 23.28
C LEU A 104 -6.23 5.41 24.42
N SER A 105 -5.47 4.98 25.43
CA SER A 105 -5.02 5.81 26.55
C SER A 105 -3.89 6.81 26.22
N GLN A 106 -3.07 6.57 25.20
CA GLN A 106 -1.92 7.42 24.86
C GLN A 106 -2.11 8.25 23.58
N ARG A 107 -2.97 7.82 22.64
CA ARG A 107 -3.10 8.47 21.33
C ARG A 107 -3.41 9.96 21.39
N ARG A 108 -4.30 10.41 22.30
CA ARG A 108 -4.62 11.84 22.47
C ARG A 108 -3.41 12.66 22.95
N LEU A 109 -2.56 12.08 23.80
CA LEU A 109 -1.32 12.72 24.26
C LEU A 109 -0.27 12.77 23.14
N ALA A 110 -0.14 11.68 22.37
CA ALA A 110 0.74 11.63 21.20
C ALA A 110 0.29 12.63 20.11
N ALA A 111 -1.01 12.71 19.83
CA ALA A 111 -1.62 13.70 18.95
C ALA A 111 -1.25 15.12 19.40
N LYS A 112 -1.61 15.50 20.64
CA LYS A 112 -1.30 16.83 21.19
C LYS A 112 0.20 17.16 21.12
N LYS A 113 1.09 16.19 21.39
CA LYS A 113 2.55 16.35 21.33
C LYS A 113 3.06 16.62 19.91
N TYR A 114 2.52 15.95 18.89
CA TYR A 114 3.02 16.03 17.51
C TYR A 114 2.23 16.94 16.58
N GLY A 115 1.23 17.64 17.11
CA GLY A 115 0.48 18.68 16.41
C GLY A 115 -0.91 18.27 15.94
N GLY A 116 -1.51 17.22 16.49
CA GLY A 116 -2.95 17.02 16.48
C GLY A 116 -3.65 18.04 17.38
N THR A 117 -4.95 18.21 17.18
CA THR A 117 -5.86 19.04 17.97
C THR A 117 -7.06 18.23 18.44
N GLU A 118 -7.81 18.74 19.41
CA GLU A 118 -9.07 18.09 19.82
C GLU A 118 -10.06 17.96 18.65
N ALA A 119 -10.18 19.01 17.83
CA ALA A 119 -11.00 18.97 16.62
C ALA A 119 -10.53 17.93 15.59
N SER A 120 -9.21 17.67 15.46
CA SER A 120 -8.73 16.60 14.57
C SER A 120 -8.95 15.19 15.14
N GLU A 121 -8.80 15.02 16.46
CA GLU A 121 -9.15 13.74 17.12
C GLU A 121 -10.65 13.46 17.03
N GLN A 122 -11.50 14.49 17.21
CA GLN A 122 -12.95 14.37 17.02
C GLN A 122 -13.31 14.06 15.56
N ALA A 123 -12.61 14.66 14.59
CA ALA A 123 -12.79 14.32 13.18
C ALA A 123 -12.41 12.86 12.88
N VAL A 124 -11.35 12.31 13.50
CA VAL A 124 -11.03 10.88 13.45
C VAL A 124 -12.21 10.07 14.00
N GLU A 125 -12.70 10.33 15.22
CA GLU A 125 -13.83 9.58 15.80
C GLU A 125 -15.10 9.62 14.95
N PHE A 126 -15.49 10.79 14.44
CA PHE A 126 -16.66 10.92 13.55
C PHE A 126 -16.48 10.14 12.24
N SER A 127 -15.27 10.05 11.72
CA SER A 127 -14.98 9.27 10.50
C SER A 127 -15.03 7.77 10.73
N LEU A 128 -14.54 7.27 11.87
CA LEU A 128 -14.62 5.85 12.24
C LEU A 128 -16.08 5.45 12.51
N ALA A 129 -16.84 6.30 13.22
CA ALA A 129 -18.26 6.11 13.40
C ALA A 129 -19.03 6.14 12.08
N TRP A 130 -18.63 6.98 11.11
CA TRP A 130 -19.20 6.97 9.75
C TRP A 130 -18.86 5.68 9.01
N LEU A 131 -17.60 5.23 9.03
CA LEU A 131 -17.19 3.98 8.40
C LEU A 131 -17.93 2.78 8.98
N ALA A 132 -18.05 2.66 10.30
CA ALA A 132 -18.77 1.58 10.97
C ALA A 132 -20.23 1.47 10.50
N ARG A 133 -20.94 2.61 10.32
CA ARG A 133 -22.32 2.63 9.79
C ARG A 133 -22.48 2.20 8.32
N HIS A 134 -21.38 2.08 7.56
CA HIS A 134 -21.40 1.72 6.14
C HIS A 134 -20.69 0.38 5.87
N GLN A 135 -20.42 -0.42 6.90
CA GLN A 135 -19.91 -1.78 6.74
C GLN A 135 -21.07 -2.75 6.46
N HIS A 136 -20.88 -3.68 5.52
CA HIS A 136 -21.78 -4.81 5.32
C HIS A 136 -21.66 -5.83 6.46
N GLN A 137 -22.73 -6.62 6.64
CA GLN A 137 -22.83 -7.61 7.72
C GLN A 137 -21.75 -8.70 7.67
N ASP A 138 -21.20 -9.00 6.49
CA ASP A 138 -20.09 -9.93 6.28
C ASP A 138 -18.70 -9.31 6.56
N GLY A 139 -18.63 -8.00 6.80
CA GLY A 139 -17.41 -7.28 7.21
C GLY A 139 -16.77 -6.38 6.16
N HIS A 140 -17.27 -6.35 4.93
CA HIS A 140 -16.66 -5.53 3.87
C HIS A 140 -17.27 -4.15 3.77
N TRP A 141 -16.55 -3.27 3.08
CA TRP A 141 -17.08 -2.03 2.54
C TRP A 141 -17.18 -2.17 1.02
N ASP A 142 -18.36 -1.91 0.47
CA ASP A 142 -18.64 -1.99 -0.97
C ASP A 142 -18.20 -0.70 -1.67
N SER A 143 -17.38 -0.82 -2.71
CA SER A 143 -16.80 0.34 -3.39
C SER A 143 -17.78 1.06 -4.31
N ASP A 144 -18.67 0.31 -4.97
CA ASP A 144 -19.70 0.84 -5.86
C ASP A 144 -21.09 0.96 -5.20
N GLY A 145 -21.34 0.21 -4.11
CA GLY A 145 -22.65 0.09 -3.47
C GLY A 145 -22.79 0.64 -2.04
N PHE A 146 -21.78 1.30 -1.45
CA PHE A 146 -21.83 1.76 -0.04
C PHE A 146 -23.09 2.55 0.36
N SER A 147 -23.70 3.25 -0.61
CA SER A 147 -24.91 4.06 -0.39
C SER A 147 -26.16 3.23 -0.02
N THR A 148 -26.10 1.90 -0.14
CA THR A 148 -27.13 0.96 0.36
C THR A 148 -27.37 1.07 1.86
N HIS A 149 -26.36 1.49 2.64
CA HIS A 149 -26.49 1.75 4.09
C HIS A 149 -27.00 3.15 4.43
N CYS A 150 -27.18 4.04 3.45
CA CYS A 150 -27.69 5.39 3.71
C CYS A 150 -29.24 5.42 3.62
N PRO A 151 -29.96 5.93 4.64
CA PRO A 151 -31.41 5.79 4.75
C PRO A 151 -32.20 6.68 3.77
N GLY A 152 -33.41 6.24 3.41
CA GLY A 152 -34.42 7.07 2.75
C GLY A 152 -34.01 7.67 1.40
N GLY A 153 -33.11 7.01 0.66
CA GLY A 153 -32.60 7.52 -0.62
C GLY A 153 -31.56 8.64 -0.50
N GLN A 154 -31.18 9.06 0.71
CA GLN A 154 -30.03 9.93 0.92
C GLN A 154 -28.76 9.16 0.52
N ARG A 155 -28.28 9.22 -0.73
CA ARG A 155 -27.09 8.44 -1.15
C ARG A 155 -25.76 8.96 -0.60
N CYS A 156 -25.77 9.56 0.61
CA CYS A 156 -24.65 10.24 1.23
C CYS A 156 -23.93 11.16 0.22
N GLN A 157 -24.72 11.93 -0.54
CA GLN A 157 -24.36 12.34 -1.89
C GLN A 157 -23.14 13.26 -1.93
N ASP A 158 -22.29 12.99 -2.92
CA ASP A 158 -21.21 13.88 -3.31
C ASP A 158 -21.81 15.19 -3.86
N PRO A 159 -21.24 16.37 -3.58
CA PRO A 159 -21.75 17.65 -4.08
C PRO A 159 -21.84 17.75 -5.62
N GLY A 160 -21.24 16.82 -6.35
CA GLY A 160 -21.37 16.70 -7.81
C GLY A 160 -22.33 15.60 -8.29
N GLY A 161 -23.01 14.86 -7.41
CA GLY A 161 -23.86 13.71 -7.74
C GLY A 161 -23.14 12.53 -8.38
N ARG A 162 -21.80 12.54 -8.35
CA ARG A 162 -20.92 11.66 -9.15
C ARG A 162 -20.07 10.77 -8.25
N GLY A 163 -20.50 9.52 -8.07
CA GLY A 163 -19.75 8.43 -7.45
C GLY A 163 -18.62 7.89 -8.35
N LEU A 164 -18.51 6.56 -8.50
CA LEU A 164 -17.43 5.88 -9.24
C LEU A 164 -17.51 6.01 -10.78
N HIS A 165 -17.44 7.24 -11.30
CA HIS A 165 -17.45 7.54 -12.74
C HIS A 165 -16.05 7.75 -13.35
N GLY A 166 -15.01 7.91 -12.52
CA GLY A 166 -13.62 8.17 -12.91
C GLY A 166 -13.42 9.34 -13.85
N ASP A 167 -12.61 9.16 -14.90
CA ASP A 167 -12.25 10.17 -15.90
C ASP A 167 -13.00 9.91 -17.22
N SER A 168 -13.86 10.84 -17.62
CA SER A 168 -14.63 10.78 -18.87
C SER A 168 -13.74 10.68 -20.11
N ASN A 169 -12.52 11.23 -20.06
CA ASN A 169 -11.59 11.25 -21.20
C ASN A 169 -10.85 9.91 -21.39
N ARG A 170 -10.99 8.96 -20.46
CA ARG A 170 -10.42 7.62 -20.61
C ARG A 170 -11.36 6.65 -21.35
N PRO A 171 -10.80 5.63 -22.03
CA PRO A 171 -11.57 4.50 -22.55
C PRO A 171 -12.47 3.89 -21.47
N GLU A 172 -13.62 3.34 -21.84
CA GLU A 172 -14.61 2.87 -20.84
C GLU A 172 -14.04 1.83 -19.86
N ALA A 173 -13.21 0.91 -20.36
CA ALA A 173 -12.51 -0.11 -19.57
C ALA A 173 -11.56 0.47 -18.49
N ASP A 174 -11.07 1.69 -18.70
CA ASP A 174 -10.14 2.40 -17.82
C ASP A 174 -10.86 3.45 -16.96
N ARG A 175 -11.97 4.01 -17.49
CA ARG A 175 -12.80 5.03 -16.83
C ARG A 175 -13.29 4.58 -15.47
N ARG A 176 -13.68 3.31 -15.33
CA ARG A 176 -14.26 2.78 -14.09
C ARG A 176 -13.30 1.88 -13.29
N ALA A 177 -12.00 2.23 -13.29
CA ALA A 177 -10.94 1.46 -12.63
C ALA A 177 -11.19 1.16 -11.13
N GLY A 178 -12.01 1.97 -10.45
CA GLY A 178 -12.38 1.81 -9.04
C GLY A 178 -13.43 0.75 -8.72
N LEU A 179 -14.15 0.21 -9.71
CA LEU A 179 -15.23 -0.74 -9.47
C LEU A 179 -14.71 -2.04 -8.82
N HIS A 180 -15.51 -2.57 -7.90
CA HIS A 180 -15.24 -3.82 -7.19
C HIS A 180 -13.87 -3.83 -6.49
N ALA A 181 -13.37 -2.65 -6.11
CA ALA A 181 -12.15 -2.46 -5.34
C ALA A 181 -12.36 -2.71 -3.84
N ASP A 182 -13.38 -3.50 -3.50
CA ASP A 182 -13.93 -3.75 -2.16
C ASP A 182 -12.85 -4.19 -1.17
N SER A 183 -11.92 -5.05 -1.58
CA SER A 183 -10.79 -5.46 -0.72
C SER A 183 -9.77 -4.35 -0.47
N GLY A 184 -9.59 -3.43 -1.42
CA GLY A 184 -8.77 -2.24 -1.23
C GLY A 184 -9.40 -1.26 -0.25
N ILE A 185 -10.69 -0.94 -0.40
CA ILE A 185 -11.35 0.03 0.49
C ILE A 185 -11.70 -0.57 1.87
N THR A 186 -11.97 -1.87 1.95
CA THR A 186 -12.11 -2.60 3.22
C THR A 186 -10.80 -2.55 3.98
N ALA A 187 -9.68 -2.78 3.30
CA ALA A 187 -8.36 -2.69 3.89
C ALA A 187 -7.98 -1.25 4.30
N LEU A 188 -8.31 -0.22 3.52
CA LEU A 188 -8.12 1.18 3.93
C LEU A 188 -8.96 1.54 5.17
N SER A 189 -10.20 1.07 5.23
CA SER A 189 -11.09 1.30 6.38
C SER A 189 -10.56 0.60 7.62
N LEU A 190 -10.16 -0.67 7.51
CA LEU A 190 -9.47 -1.43 8.55
C LEU A 190 -8.19 -0.73 9.03
N LEU A 191 -7.38 -0.21 8.10
CA LEU A 191 -6.17 0.56 8.44
C LEU A 191 -6.48 1.80 9.26
N ALA A 192 -7.58 2.51 9.01
CA ALA A 192 -7.99 3.66 9.84
C ALA A 192 -8.32 3.22 11.28
N PHE A 193 -9.20 2.21 11.47
CA PHE A 193 -9.48 1.69 12.81
C PHE A 193 -8.22 1.27 13.58
N LEU A 194 -7.30 0.55 12.92
CA LEU A 194 -6.00 0.15 13.48
C LEU A 194 -5.05 1.33 13.74
N GLY A 195 -5.16 2.43 12.99
CA GLY A 195 -4.36 3.63 13.20
C GLY A 195 -4.76 4.35 14.47
N ALA A 196 -6.07 4.59 14.63
CA ALA A 196 -6.71 5.12 15.82
C ALA A 196 -6.62 4.21 17.07
N GLY A 197 -5.98 3.05 16.98
CA GLY A 197 -5.69 2.16 18.10
C GLY A 197 -6.81 1.21 18.50
N TYR A 198 -7.87 1.10 17.68
CA TYR A 198 -8.87 0.05 17.83
C TYR A 198 -8.34 -1.26 17.22
N THR A 199 -8.71 -2.40 17.79
CA THR A 199 -8.27 -3.72 17.32
C THR A 199 -9.40 -4.74 17.43
N HIS A 200 -9.28 -5.89 16.75
CA HIS A 200 -10.19 -7.03 16.93
C HIS A 200 -10.10 -7.69 18.32
N GLU A 201 -9.21 -7.20 19.20
CA GLU A 201 -9.06 -7.68 20.58
C GLU A 201 -9.62 -6.68 21.60
N GLU A 202 -9.82 -5.40 21.24
CA GLU A 202 -10.21 -4.33 22.17
C GLU A 202 -10.71 -3.07 21.45
N GLY A 203 -11.76 -2.48 22.03
CA GLY A 203 -12.29 -1.16 21.71
C GLY A 203 -13.70 -1.21 21.11
N LEU A 204 -14.28 -0.02 20.89
CA LEU A 204 -15.67 0.13 20.43
C LEU A 204 -15.98 -0.59 19.11
N TYR A 205 -14.98 -0.72 18.23
CA TYR A 205 -15.12 -1.25 16.87
C TYR A 205 -14.52 -2.65 16.70
N ALA A 206 -14.35 -3.41 17.79
CA ALA A 206 -13.67 -4.71 17.75
C ALA A 206 -14.35 -5.71 16.81
N ASP A 207 -15.69 -5.72 16.77
CA ASP A 207 -16.46 -6.60 15.90
C ASP A 207 -16.37 -6.19 14.42
N GLU A 208 -16.44 -4.89 14.10
CA GLU A 208 -16.25 -4.37 12.74
C GLU A 208 -14.88 -4.79 12.19
N ILE A 209 -13.84 -4.62 13.01
CA ILE A 209 -12.45 -4.97 12.68
C ILE A 209 -12.31 -6.49 12.49
N ASN A 210 -12.89 -7.28 13.39
CA ASN A 210 -12.86 -8.75 13.30
C ASN A 210 -13.58 -9.26 12.05
N ARG A 211 -14.78 -8.73 11.72
CA ARG A 211 -15.49 -9.07 10.48
C ARG A 211 -14.67 -8.70 9.25
N ALA A 212 -14.09 -7.49 9.20
CA ALA A 212 -13.24 -7.04 8.09
C ALA A 212 -12.00 -7.93 7.87
N ILE A 213 -11.31 -8.33 8.95
CA ILE A 213 -10.18 -9.27 8.88
C ILE A 213 -10.63 -10.62 8.33
N ASN A 214 -11.72 -11.19 8.87
CA ASN A 214 -12.22 -12.50 8.43
C ASN A 214 -12.66 -12.49 6.96
N TRP A 215 -13.28 -11.40 6.50
CA TRP A 215 -13.65 -11.21 5.11
C TRP A 215 -12.43 -11.07 4.20
N LEU A 216 -11.45 -10.24 4.54
CA LEU A 216 -10.22 -10.13 3.74
C LEU A 216 -9.48 -11.47 3.62
N ILE A 217 -9.48 -12.29 4.68
CA ILE A 217 -8.93 -13.65 4.65
C ILE A 217 -9.77 -14.58 3.75
N SER A 218 -11.11 -14.47 3.74
CA SER A 218 -11.96 -15.28 2.85
C SER A 218 -11.84 -14.89 1.37
N GLN A 219 -11.43 -13.66 1.07
CA GLN A 219 -11.08 -13.22 -0.28
C GLN A 219 -9.70 -13.70 -0.76
N GLN A 220 -8.89 -14.34 0.09
CA GLN A 220 -7.54 -14.75 -0.29
C GLN A 220 -7.54 -15.97 -1.20
N GLN A 221 -6.98 -15.82 -2.40
CA GLN A 221 -6.85 -16.92 -3.36
C GLN A 221 -5.77 -17.92 -2.94
N GLU A 222 -5.75 -19.09 -3.59
CA GLU A 222 -4.71 -20.12 -3.37
C GLU A 222 -3.29 -19.56 -3.53
N SER A 223 -3.09 -18.68 -4.51
CA SER A 223 -1.84 -17.96 -4.78
C SER A 223 -1.41 -16.96 -3.70
N GLY A 224 -2.25 -16.69 -2.68
CA GLY A 224 -2.04 -15.63 -1.69
C GLY A 224 -2.58 -14.25 -2.10
N PHE A 225 -3.10 -14.12 -3.33
CA PHE A 225 -3.63 -12.86 -3.85
C PHE A 225 -4.89 -12.38 -3.10
N LEU A 226 -4.98 -11.07 -2.86
CA LEU A 226 -6.07 -10.41 -2.10
C LEU A 226 -6.83 -9.34 -2.91
N GLY A 227 -6.56 -9.21 -4.21
CA GLY A 227 -7.22 -8.20 -5.06
C GLY A 227 -8.68 -8.50 -5.41
N SER A 228 -9.19 -9.69 -5.07
CA SER A 228 -10.56 -10.16 -5.34
C SER A 228 -11.03 -9.82 -6.77
N ARG A 229 -12.24 -9.25 -6.91
CA ARG A 229 -12.90 -8.90 -8.18
C ARG A 229 -12.39 -7.60 -8.84
N ALA A 230 -11.46 -6.89 -8.22
CA ALA A 230 -11.06 -5.55 -8.64
C ALA A 230 -10.53 -5.49 -10.09
N THR A 231 -10.73 -4.35 -10.74
CA THR A 231 -10.32 -4.11 -12.13
C THR A 231 -8.80 -4.26 -12.33
N ARG A 232 -8.36 -4.32 -13.59
CA ARG A 232 -6.95 -4.47 -13.99
C ARG A 232 -5.99 -3.50 -13.30
N TYR A 233 -6.39 -2.25 -13.07
CA TYR A 233 -5.52 -1.24 -12.45
C TYR A 233 -5.61 -1.24 -10.93
N ALA A 234 -6.79 -1.45 -10.36
CA ALA A 234 -6.99 -1.46 -8.91
C ALA A 234 -6.43 -2.73 -8.24
N ARG A 235 -6.54 -3.89 -8.88
CA ARG A 235 -6.33 -5.20 -8.23
C ARG A 235 -5.00 -5.39 -7.49
N ASN A 236 -3.88 -4.86 -8.00
CA ASN A 236 -2.60 -5.01 -7.31
C ASN A 236 -2.40 -3.95 -6.20
N TYR A 237 -3.08 -2.79 -6.29
CA TYR A 237 -3.23 -1.87 -5.15
C TYR A 237 -4.09 -2.52 -4.06
N CYS A 238 -5.26 -3.06 -4.42
CA CYS A 238 -6.15 -3.75 -3.48
C CYS A 238 -5.43 -4.87 -2.73
N HIS A 239 -4.64 -5.69 -3.43
CA HIS A 239 -3.82 -6.71 -2.79
C HIS A 239 -2.75 -6.11 -1.85
N ALA A 240 -1.98 -5.12 -2.29
CA ALA A 240 -0.94 -4.52 -1.45
C ALA A 240 -1.52 -3.86 -0.18
N ILE A 241 -2.63 -3.14 -0.31
CA ILE A 241 -3.33 -2.49 0.81
C ILE A 241 -3.92 -3.56 1.75
N ALA A 242 -4.55 -4.61 1.24
CA ALA A 242 -5.05 -5.73 2.06
C ALA A 242 -3.94 -6.46 2.81
N SER A 243 -2.80 -6.69 2.15
CA SER A 243 -1.61 -7.27 2.76
C SER A 243 -1.07 -6.38 3.89
N TYR A 244 -1.04 -5.06 3.66
CA TYR A 244 -0.66 -4.06 4.66
C TYR A 244 -1.62 -4.07 5.87
N ALA A 245 -2.93 -4.07 5.64
CA ALA A 245 -3.95 -4.07 6.70
C ALA A 245 -3.91 -5.34 7.56
N LEU A 246 -3.82 -6.53 6.94
CA LEU A 246 -3.69 -7.79 7.67
C LEU A 246 -2.36 -7.87 8.44
N ALA A 247 -1.26 -7.33 7.88
CA ALA A 247 0.03 -7.29 8.56
C ALA A 247 0.04 -6.36 9.78
N GLU A 248 -0.59 -5.18 9.72
CA GLU A 248 -0.77 -4.33 10.91
C GLU A 248 -1.69 -5.00 11.94
N ALA A 249 -2.83 -5.57 11.53
CA ALA A 249 -3.74 -6.28 12.44
C ALA A 249 -3.01 -7.41 13.19
N TYR A 250 -2.21 -8.22 12.49
CA TYR A 250 -1.39 -9.27 13.11
C TYR A 250 -0.29 -8.69 14.01
N GLY A 251 0.35 -7.62 13.56
CA GLY A 251 1.42 -6.95 14.28
C GLY A 251 0.98 -6.27 15.58
N MET A 252 -0.31 -5.88 15.67
CA MET A 252 -0.94 -5.23 16.83
C MET A 252 -1.59 -6.19 17.83
N GLN A 253 -1.56 -7.51 17.59
CA GLN A 253 -2.08 -8.48 18.56
C GLN A 253 -1.26 -8.52 19.85
N ALA A 254 -1.94 -8.69 20.99
CA ALA A 254 -1.30 -8.90 22.28
C ALA A 254 -0.46 -10.19 22.30
N ASP A 255 -1.00 -11.25 21.70
CA ASP A 255 -0.39 -12.57 21.56
C ASP A 255 -0.53 -13.09 20.12
N LYS A 256 0.57 -12.98 19.39
CA LYS A 256 0.72 -13.39 17.99
C LYS A 256 0.62 -14.91 17.77
N THR A 257 0.60 -15.74 18.81
CA THR A 257 0.44 -17.19 18.68
C THR A 257 -1.03 -17.59 18.50
N ARG A 258 -1.98 -16.78 18.98
CA ARG A 258 -3.41 -17.14 19.05
C ARG A 258 -4.14 -17.14 17.70
N ASN A 259 -3.65 -16.41 16.70
CA ASN A 259 -4.30 -16.30 15.38
C ASN A 259 -3.41 -16.83 14.25
N SER A 260 -3.23 -18.15 14.22
CA SER A 260 -2.50 -18.86 13.15
C SER A 260 -3.11 -18.65 11.77
N ARG A 261 -4.43 -18.44 11.67
CA ARG A 261 -5.15 -18.14 10.42
C ARG A 261 -4.70 -16.79 9.84
N LEU A 262 -4.69 -15.73 10.65
CA LEU A 262 -4.22 -14.41 10.24
C LEU A 262 -2.72 -14.43 9.91
N LYS A 263 -1.88 -15.08 10.73
CA LYS A 263 -0.45 -15.26 10.43
C LYS A 263 -0.23 -15.90 9.05
N THR A 264 -0.95 -17.00 8.77
CA THR A 264 -0.87 -17.72 7.49
C THR A 264 -1.34 -16.85 6.32
N ALA A 265 -2.41 -16.06 6.50
CA ALA A 265 -2.89 -15.15 5.47
C ALA A 265 -1.86 -14.05 5.14
N VAL A 266 -1.22 -13.45 6.15
CA VAL A 266 -0.15 -12.46 5.95
C VAL A 266 1.07 -13.09 5.28
N ALA A 267 1.48 -14.31 5.65
CA ALA A 267 2.59 -15.00 5.02
C ALA A 267 2.35 -15.24 3.52
N ARG A 268 1.21 -15.85 3.17
CA ARG A 268 0.80 -16.09 1.77
C ARG A 268 0.70 -14.79 0.97
N ALA A 269 0.26 -13.71 1.60
CA ALA A 269 0.19 -12.40 0.97
C ALA A 269 1.59 -11.84 0.66
N VAL A 270 2.54 -11.94 1.61
CA VAL A 270 3.95 -11.58 1.40
C VAL A 270 4.60 -12.41 0.29
N ASP A 271 4.35 -13.72 0.28
CA ASP A 271 4.86 -14.62 -0.76
C ASP A 271 4.35 -14.22 -2.15
N TYR A 272 3.07 -13.83 -2.26
CA TYR A 272 2.54 -13.28 -3.50
C TYR A 272 3.28 -11.99 -3.90
N ILE A 273 3.43 -11.00 -3.01
CA ILE A 273 4.15 -9.75 -3.30
C ILE A 273 5.56 -10.04 -3.83
N VAL A 274 6.31 -10.90 -3.14
CA VAL A 274 7.67 -11.31 -3.55
C VAL A 274 7.66 -11.98 -4.93
N SER A 275 6.69 -12.86 -5.20
CA SER A 275 6.58 -13.54 -6.51
C SER A 275 6.33 -12.59 -7.69
N GLN A 276 5.71 -11.43 -7.43
CA GLN A 276 5.38 -10.40 -8.42
C GLN A 276 6.49 -9.38 -8.64
N GLN A 277 7.50 -9.31 -7.76
CA GLN A 277 8.58 -8.33 -7.87
C GLN A 277 9.41 -8.55 -9.14
N HIS A 278 9.70 -7.48 -9.90
CA HIS A 278 10.46 -7.60 -11.13
C HIS A 278 11.93 -8.00 -10.85
N PRO A 279 12.43 -9.15 -11.32
CA PRO A 279 13.66 -9.77 -10.82
C PRO A 279 14.97 -9.06 -11.18
N ARG A 280 14.93 -8.06 -12.08
CA ARG A 280 16.09 -7.25 -12.50
C ARG A 280 16.04 -5.76 -12.11
N THR A 281 14.85 -5.23 -11.82
CA THR A 281 14.65 -3.79 -11.56
C THR A 281 14.01 -3.53 -10.19
N GLY A 282 13.43 -4.55 -9.57
CA GLY A 282 12.94 -4.55 -8.20
C GLY A 282 11.61 -3.86 -7.92
N GLY A 283 10.98 -3.28 -8.95
CA GLY A 283 9.66 -2.65 -8.84
C GLY A 283 8.49 -3.61 -9.06
N TRP A 284 7.29 -3.06 -8.89
CA TRP A 284 6.00 -3.71 -9.13
C TRP A 284 5.10 -2.85 -10.02
N ARG A 285 4.10 -3.48 -10.66
CA ARG A 285 3.07 -2.79 -11.45
C ARG A 285 1.77 -3.60 -11.48
N TYR A 286 0.91 -3.40 -12.47
CA TYR A 286 -0.41 -4.05 -12.58
C TYR A 286 -0.34 -5.55 -12.88
N VAL A 287 0.68 -6.01 -13.60
CA VAL A 287 0.92 -7.44 -13.86
C VAL A 287 2.41 -7.79 -13.74
N ARG A 288 2.71 -9.07 -13.46
CA ARG A 288 4.06 -9.61 -13.36
C ARG A 288 4.92 -9.27 -14.58
N GLY A 289 6.20 -8.97 -14.35
CA GLY A 289 7.17 -8.75 -15.42
C GLY A 289 7.10 -7.38 -16.11
N GLN A 290 6.10 -6.54 -15.82
CA GLN A 290 6.15 -5.13 -16.21
C GLN A 290 7.26 -4.39 -15.46
N GLU A 291 7.89 -3.41 -16.12
CA GLU A 291 8.75 -2.45 -15.43
C GLU A 291 7.89 -1.64 -14.44
N GLY A 292 8.32 -1.61 -13.18
CA GLY A 292 7.54 -1.05 -12.08
C GLY A 292 7.31 0.46 -12.14
N ASP A 293 6.51 0.97 -11.22
CA ASP A 293 6.31 2.40 -10.99
C ASP A 293 6.35 2.77 -9.50
N MET A 294 6.59 4.05 -9.20
CA MET A 294 6.76 4.53 -7.81
C MET A 294 5.49 4.33 -6.97
N SER A 295 4.32 4.50 -7.58
CA SER A 295 2.99 4.42 -6.97
C SER A 295 2.69 3.01 -6.45
N MET A 296 2.97 1.99 -7.26
CA MET A 296 2.84 0.61 -6.81
C MET A 296 3.92 0.24 -5.80
N PHE A 297 5.15 0.72 -5.99
CA PHE A 297 6.28 0.41 -5.11
C PHE A 297 6.04 0.82 -3.65
N GLY A 298 5.50 2.01 -3.38
CA GLY A 298 5.27 2.46 -2.00
C GLY A 298 4.26 1.59 -1.24
N TRP A 299 3.19 1.14 -1.89
CA TRP A 299 2.21 0.23 -1.26
C TRP A 299 2.80 -1.15 -0.97
N GLN A 300 3.56 -1.72 -1.90
CA GLN A 300 4.23 -3.00 -1.72
C GLN A 300 5.29 -2.93 -0.61
N LEU A 301 6.03 -1.82 -0.54
CA LEU A 301 6.97 -1.54 0.55
C LEU A 301 6.26 -1.47 1.91
N MET A 302 5.14 -0.75 2.03
CA MET A 302 4.38 -0.67 3.29
C MET A 302 3.85 -2.03 3.74
N ALA A 303 3.36 -2.86 2.83
CA ALA A 303 2.93 -4.23 3.13
C ALA A 303 4.09 -5.08 3.65
N LEU A 304 5.22 -5.13 2.93
CA LEU A 304 6.41 -5.88 3.31
C LEU A 304 6.99 -5.40 4.65
N LYS A 305 7.12 -4.09 4.87
CA LYS A 305 7.64 -3.55 6.14
C LYS A 305 6.70 -3.80 7.31
N SER A 306 5.40 -3.79 7.10
CA SER A 306 4.43 -4.11 8.16
C SER A 306 4.48 -5.59 8.52
N ALA A 307 4.73 -6.47 7.55
CA ALA A 307 4.97 -7.89 7.81
C ALA A 307 6.29 -8.12 8.59
N GLU A 308 7.37 -7.41 8.25
CA GLU A 308 8.62 -7.44 9.04
C GLU A 308 8.41 -6.96 10.49
N ILE A 309 7.70 -5.84 10.68
CA ILE A 309 7.34 -5.33 12.02
C ILE A 309 6.43 -6.32 12.78
N ALA A 310 5.56 -7.04 12.08
CA ALA A 310 4.75 -8.10 12.65
C ALA A 310 5.56 -9.37 13.00
N GLY A 311 6.78 -9.52 12.49
CA GLY A 311 7.70 -10.62 12.78
C GLY A 311 7.75 -11.72 11.72
N LEU A 312 7.30 -11.43 10.49
CA LEU A 312 7.48 -12.31 9.33
C LEU A 312 8.76 -11.93 8.57
N SER A 313 9.43 -12.92 7.99
CA SER A 313 10.62 -12.71 7.16
C SER A 313 10.26 -12.20 5.77
N VAL A 314 10.90 -11.12 5.33
CA VAL A 314 10.95 -10.72 3.91
C VAL A 314 12.34 -11.08 3.37
N PRO A 315 12.47 -11.75 2.20
CA PRO A 315 13.77 -12.16 1.67
C PRO A 315 14.72 -10.98 1.43
N GLU A 316 15.99 -11.11 1.83
CA GLU A 316 16.99 -10.05 1.66
C GLU A 316 17.15 -9.62 0.20
N ARG A 317 17.15 -10.57 -0.74
CA ARG A 317 17.15 -10.27 -2.19
C ARG A 317 16.03 -9.33 -2.62
N SER A 318 14.84 -9.43 -2.00
CA SER A 318 13.74 -8.52 -2.29
C SER A 318 13.99 -7.11 -1.75
N LYS A 319 14.74 -6.98 -0.64
CA LYS A 319 15.16 -5.69 -0.08
C LYS A 319 16.24 -5.04 -0.95
N ASP A 320 17.24 -5.79 -1.40
CA ASP A 320 18.27 -5.31 -2.34
C ASP A 320 17.62 -4.76 -3.62
N LEU A 321 16.65 -5.49 -4.16
CA LEU A 321 15.84 -5.08 -5.30
C LEU A 321 15.02 -3.81 -5.00
N MET A 322 14.48 -3.63 -3.78
CA MET A 322 13.79 -2.39 -3.41
C MET A 322 14.74 -1.18 -3.36
N PHE A 323 15.96 -1.34 -2.83
CA PHE A 323 17.00 -0.31 -2.87
C PHE A 323 17.39 0.05 -4.30
N GLN A 324 17.58 -0.95 -5.17
CA GLN A 324 17.86 -0.73 -6.59
C GLN A 324 16.73 0.08 -7.25
N PHE A 325 15.47 -0.34 -7.07
CA PHE A 325 14.33 0.32 -7.71
C PHE A 325 14.23 1.81 -7.34
N VAL A 326 14.22 2.13 -6.04
CA VAL A 326 14.07 3.53 -5.58
C VAL A 326 15.23 4.42 -6.04
N ASN A 327 16.43 3.87 -6.19
CA ASN A 327 17.57 4.57 -6.77
C ASN A 327 17.38 4.89 -8.27
N THR A 328 16.89 3.94 -9.08
CA THR A 328 16.60 4.20 -10.51
C THR A 328 15.55 5.29 -10.72
N ARG A 329 14.60 5.43 -9.79
CA ARG A 329 13.51 6.42 -9.82
C ARG A 329 13.86 7.76 -9.21
N SER A 330 15.04 7.87 -8.60
CA SER A 330 15.47 9.13 -7.99
C SER A 330 15.93 10.15 -9.03
N ARG A 331 15.53 11.40 -8.80
CA ARG A 331 15.72 12.59 -9.65
C ARG A 331 16.17 13.78 -8.78
N GLY A 332 16.45 14.92 -9.40
CA GLY A 332 17.06 16.07 -8.71
C GLY A 332 18.57 15.94 -8.56
N ARG A 333 19.22 17.04 -8.12
CA ARG A 333 20.68 17.16 -7.96
C ARG A 333 21.19 16.20 -6.90
N PHE A 334 20.44 16.04 -5.80
CA PHE A 334 20.81 15.20 -4.67
C PHE A 334 20.04 13.88 -4.62
N LYS A 335 19.38 13.48 -5.72
CA LYS A 335 18.55 12.26 -5.81
C LYS A 335 17.39 12.25 -4.79
N GLY A 336 16.91 13.42 -4.35
CA GLY A 336 15.77 13.59 -3.45
C GLY A 336 14.41 13.49 -4.14
N LEU A 337 14.32 14.04 -5.36
CA LEU A 337 13.08 14.09 -6.14
C LEU A 337 12.75 12.74 -6.79
N ALA A 338 11.52 12.58 -7.30
CA ALA A 338 11.15 11.40 -8.08
C ALA A 338 10.02 11.67 -9.08
N SER A 339 9.97 10.82 -10.11
CA SER A 339 8.91 10.73 -11.12
C SER A 339 8.22 9.36 -11.04
N TYR A 340 7.07 9.21 -11.70
CA TYR A 340 6.31 7.94 -11.70
C TYR A 340 7.04 6.85 -12.51
N ARG A 341 7.50 7.22 -13.71
CA ARG A 341 8.36 6.41 -14.61
C ARG A 341 9.61 7.18 -15.02
N PRO A 342 10.67 6.51 -15.54
CA PRO A 342 11.97 7.15 -15.74
C PRO A 342 11.93 8.36 -16.68
N GLU A 343 11.13 8.27 -17.73
CA GLU A 343 10.92 9.31 -18.77
C GLU A 343 9.86 10.36 -18.39
N GLU A 344 9.21 10.23 -17.23
CA GLU A 344 8.18 11.18 -16.79
C GLU A 344 8.75 12.30 -15.92
N GLN A 345 8.03 13.42 -15.87
CA GLN A 345 8.41 14.57 -15.08
C GLN A 345 8.33 14.30 -13.57
N VAL A 346 9.16 15.02 -12.81
CA VAL A 346 9.13 15.00 -11.34
C VAL A 346 7.76 15.51 -10.86
N SER A 347 7.15 14.80 -9.90
CA SER A 347 5.87 15.21 -9.32
C SER A 347 5.90 15.24 -7.78
N PRO A 348 4.99 16.02 -7.15
CA PRO A 348 4.92 16.11 -5.69
C PRO A 348 4.54 14.77 -5.05
N THR A 349 3.58 14.05 -5.64
CA THR A 349 3.13 12.73 -5.21
C THR A 349 4.29 11.74 -5.15
N MET A 350 5.02 11.59 -6.25
CA MET A 350 6.08 10.60 -6.38
C MET A 350 7.31 10.99 -5.54
N THR A 351 7.60 12.29 -5.42
CA THR A 351 8.67 12.79 -4.53
C THR A 351 8.36 12.52 -3.06
N ALA A 352 7.12 12.72 -2.62
CA ALA A 352 6.70 12.39 -1.25
C ALA A 352 6.77 10.89 -0.96
N GLU A 353 6.24 10.06 -1.86
CA GLU A 353 6.30 8.59 -1.75
C GLU A 353 7.75 8.07 -1.78
N ALA A 354 8.61 8.61 -2.64
CA ALA A 354 10.02 8.26 -2.69
C ALA A 354 10.77 8.68 -1.42
N LEU A 355 10.49 9.86 -0.86
CA LEU A 355 11.07 10.30 0.41
C LEU A 355 10.65 9.37 1.55
N PHE A 356 9.35 9.09 1.69
CA PHE A 356 8.86 8.15 2.70
C PHE A 356 9.45 6.75 2.53
N SER A 357 9.51 6.25 1.29
CA SER A 357 10.13 4.95 1.00
C SER A 357 11.60 4.90 1.41
N LYS A 358 12.36 5.95 1.12
CA LYS A 358 13.77 6.06 1.54
C LYS A 358 13.90 6.13 3.06
N GLN A 359 13.00 6.81 3.77
CA GLN A 359 12.96 6.82 5.24
C GLN A 359 12.68 5.41 5.81
N MET A 360 11.73 4.67 5.24
CA MET A 360 11.45 3.27 5.63
C MET A 360 12.57 2.30 5.26
N LEU A 361 13.45 2.69 4.34
CA LEU A 361 14.68 1.99 3.95
C LEU A 361 15.94 2.54 4.64
N GLY A 362 15.80 3.45 5.62
CA GLY A 362 16.89 3.88 6.50
C GLY A 362 17.71 5.11 6.04
N ILE A 363 17.21 5.93 5.11
CA ILE A 363 17.91 7.18 4.76
C ILE A 363 17.98 8.13 5.97
N ALA A 364 19.13 8.77 6.17
CA ALA A 364 19.30 9.76 7.22
C ALA A 364 18.42 11.01 6.97
N ARG A 365 17.94 11.61 8.06
CA ARG A 365 17.10 12.82 8.05
C ARG A 365 17.82 14.00 7.40
N ASP A 366 19.09 14.17 7.73
CA ASP A 366 20.00 15.20 7.24
C ASP A 366 20.73 14.81 5.95
N HIS A 367 20.38 13.70 5.30
CA HIS A 367 20.93 13.37 3.99
C HIS A 367 20.55 14.45 2.95
N PRO A 368 21.44 14.85 2.02
CA PRO A 368 21.14 15.87 1.00
C PRO A 368 19.86 15.59 0.20
N ALA A 369 19.60 14.33 -0.14
CA ALA A 369 18.36 13.89 -0.80
C ALA A 369 17.10 14.21 0.03
N SER A 370 17.16 14.00 1.34
CA SER A 370 16.06 14.27 2.28
C SER A 370 15.76 15.77 2.33
N ARG A 371 16.80 16.62 2.41
CA ARG A 371 16.66 18.09 2.35
C ARG A 371 16.08 18.56 1.03
N GLU A 372 16.57 18.07 -0.11
CA GLU A 372 16.08 18.42 -1.45
C GLU A 372 14.59 18.10 -1.61
N ALA A 373 14.18 16.89 -1.21
CA ALA A 373 12.78 16.48 -1.24
C ALA A 373 11.89 17.37 -0.34
N VAL A 374 12.31 17.63 0.90
CA VAL A 374 11.55 18.46 1.85
C VAL A 374 11.44 19.91 1.39
N GLN A 375 12.49 20.49 0.82
CA GLN A 375 12.45 21.84 0.23
C GLN A 375 11.42 21.90 -0.91
N TYR A 376 11.46 20.94 -1.82
CA TYR A 376 10.53 20.84 -2.95
C TYR A 376 9.06 20.64 -2.51
N LEU A 377 8.83 19.86 -1.46
CA LEU A 377 7.50 19.59 -0.89
C LEU A 377 6.95 20.76 -0.05
N SER A 378 7.81 21.48 0.67
CA SER A 378 7.42 22.64 1.50
C SER A 378 6.81 23.79 0.68
N GLN A 379 7.16 23.88 -0.60
CA GLN A 379 6.57 24.82 -1.57
C GLN A 379 5.18 24.39 -2.09
N LYS A 380 4.74 23.15 -1.80
CA LYS A 380 3.58 22.51 -2.44
C LYS A 380 2.58 21.98 -1.41
N LYS A 381 2.44 22.72 -0.31
CA LYS A 381 1.57 22.41 0.83
C LYS A 381 0.11 22.11 0.42
N PRO A 382 -0.61 21.23 1.14
CA PRO A 382 -2.02 20.94 0.90
C PRO A 382 -2.91 22.18 0.87
N LYS A 383 -3.70 22.30 -0.19
CA LYS A 383 -4.67 23.39 -0.43
C LYS A 383 -5.90 22.88 -1.16
N LEU A 384 -7.08 23.44 -0.86
CA LEU A 384 -8.37 22.91 -1.33
C LEU A 384 -8.47 22.90 -2.87
N SER A 385 -7.97 23.95 -3.52
CA SER A 385 -7.94 24.09 -4.99
C SER A 385 -7.03 23.09 -5.72
N ALA A 386 -6.17 22.36 -5.01
CA ALA A 386 -5.32 21.30 -5.55
C ALA A 386 -5.43 20.03 -4.70
N THR A 387 -6.67 19.63 -4.41
CA THR A 387 -6.95 18.42 -3.60
C THR A 387 -6.38 17.18 -4.27
N ASN A 388 -5.57 16.42 -3.53
CA ASN A 388 -5.03 15.14 -3.95
C ASN A 388 -4.71 14.30 -2.70
N LEU A 389 -5.68 13.52 -2.23
CA LEU A 389 -5.57 12.76 -0.99
C LEU A 389 -4.40 11.76 -1.00
N TYR A 390 -4.09 11.16 -2.14
CA TYR A 390 -2.93 10.25 -2.28
C TYR A 390 -1.59 10.98 -2.08
N TYR A 391 -1.45 12.17 -2.65
CA TYR A 391 -0.30 13.04 -2.36
C TYR A 391 -0.28 13.47 -0.90
N TRP A 392 -1.42 13.86 -0.34
CA TRP A 392 -1.48 14.33 1.04
C TRP A 392 -1.14 13.24 2.04
N TYR A 393 -1.54 11.99 1.78
CA TYR A 393 -1.15 10.83 2.60
C TYR A 393 0.37 10.65 2.63
N TYR A 394 1.03 10.40 1.49
CA TYR A 394 2.49 10.22 1.51
C TYR A 394 3.27 11.46 1.90
N GLY A 395 2.79 12.66 1.54
CA GLY A 395 3.39 13.91 1.98
C GLY A 395 3.34 14.05 3.50
N THR A 396 2.23 13.64 4.13
CA THR A 396 2.08 13.62 5.59
C THR A 396 3.02 12.61 6.22
N LEU A 397 3.10 11.38 5.70
CA LEU A 397 4.04 10.37 6.18
C LEU A 397 5.50 10.85 6.09
N ALA A 398 5.91 11.37 4.93
CA ALA A 398 7.27 11.80 4.66
C ALA A 398 7.69 13.02 5.50
N MET A 399 6.81 14.02 5.61
CA MET A 399 7.06 15.25 6.35
C MET A 399 6.99 15.00 7.87
N TYR A 400 6.11 14.12 8.35
CA TYR A 400 6.08 13.70 9.76
C TYR A 400 7.39 13.01 10.17
N GLN A 401 7.86 12.05 9.36
CA GLN A 401 9.12 11.35 9.63
C GLN A 401 10.35 12.26 9.53
N TYR A 402 10.29 13.34 8.74
CA TYR A 402 11.33 14.38 8.73
C TYR A 402 11.24 15.33 9.94
N GLY A 403 10.04 15.59 10.45
CA GLY A 403 9.81 16.43 11.63
C GLY A 403 10.20 17.91 11.45
N GLY A 404 10.50 18.58 12.57
CA GLY A 404 10.94 19.98 12.58
C GLY A 404 9.87 20.98 12.12
N GLU A 405 10.31 22.12 11.60
CA GLU A 405 9.41 23.20 11.15
C GLU A 405 8.64 22.81 9.88
N SER A 406 9.30 22.14 8.93
CA SER A 406 8.69 21.62 7.71
C SER A 406 7.48 20.74 8.03
N TRP A 407 7.58 19.88 9.04
CA TRP A 407 6.43 19.12 9.56
C TRP A 407 5.33 20.03 10.09
N ARG A 408 5.64 20.96 11.02
CA ARG A 408 4.63 21.85 11.63
C ARG A 408 3.85 22.63 10.56
N ASN A 409 4.55 23.15 9.56
CA ASN A 409 3.98 23.92 8.46
C ASN A 409 3.12 23.07 7.51
N TRP A 410 3.54 21.83 7.21
CA TRP A 410 2.73 20.88 6.44
C TRP A 410 1.47 20.48 7.21
N ASN A 411 1.66 20.03 8.45
CA ASN A 411 0.61 19.53 9.33
C ASN A 411 -0.47 20.58 9.62
N GLY A 412 -0.08 21.81 9.96
CA GLY A 412 -1.02 22.90 10.20
C GLY A 412 -1.90 23.18 8.97
N SER A 413 -1.32 23.14 7.77
CA SER A 413 -2.04 23.32 6.50
C SER A 413 -3.06 22.20 6.27
N LEU A 414 -2.64 20.93 6.42
CA LEU A 414 -3.51 19.78 6.12
C LEU A 414 -4.58 19.55 7.20
N ARG A 415 -4.18 19.52 8.47
CA ARG A 415 -5.07 19.24 9.61
C ARG A 415 -6.23 20.24 9.64
N ASN A 416 -5.93 21.53 9.51
CA ASN A 416 -6.96 22.58 9.52
C ASN A 416 -7.89 22.44 8.31
N LEU A 417 -7.36 22.12 7.12
CA LEU A 417 -8.15 21.90 5.91
C LEU A 417 -9.08 20.69 6.07
N LEU A 418 -8.58 19.54 6.54
CA LEU A 418 -9.39 18.34 6.71
C LEU A 418 -10.48 18.54 7.76
N VAL A 419 -10.17 19.12 8.93
CA VAL A 419 -11.18 19.47 9.94
C VAL A 419 -12.26 20.41 9.36
N ALA A 420 -11.88 21.46 8.63
CA ALA A 420 -12.81 22.41 8.05
C ALA A 420 -13.63 21.87 6.86
N THR A 421 -13.25 20.73 6.28
CA THR A 421 -13.92 20.14 5.11
C THR A 421 -14.61 18.80 5.39
N GLN A 422 -14.56 18.31 6.63
CA GLN A 422 -15.34 17.15 7.04
C GLN A 422 -16.83 17.51 7.04
N ARG A 423 -17.66 16.64 6.45
CA ARG A 423 -19.12 16.80 6.45
C ARG A 423 -19.66 16.78 7.89
N GLN A 424 -20.52 17.74 8.21
CA GLN A 424 -21.14 17.88 9.54
C GLN A 424 -22.64 17.56 9.54
N ASP A 425 -23.20 17.24 8.37
CA ASP A 425 -24.62 17.21 8.07
C ASP A 425 -25.12 15.86 7.53
N GLY A 426 -26.39 15.55 7.82
CA GLY A 426 -27.08 14.36 7.35
C GLY A 426 -26.38 13.02 7.67
N HIS A 427 -26.69 11.98 6.90
CA HIS A 427 -26.02 10.68 7.05
C HIS A 427 -24.52 10.72 6.68
N ALA A 428 -24.11 11.73 5.90
CA ALA A 428 -22.72 11.94 5.49
C ALA A 428 -21.82 12.49 6.62
N LYS A 429 -22.36 12.89 7.78
CA LYS A 429 -21.57 13.42 8.91
C LYS A 429 -20.43 12.49 9.30
N GLY A 430 -19.21 13.05 9.32
CA GLY A 430 -17.95 12.35 9.59
C GLY A 430 -17.13 11.97 8.34
N SER A 431 -17.73 12.03 7.14
CA SER A 431 -17.05 11.70 5.88
C SER A 431 -16.39 12.91 5.21
N TRP A 432 -15.57 12.66 4.18
CA TRP A 432 -15.06 13.66 3.25
C TRP A 432 -15.51 13.39 1.82
N ASP A 433 -15.81 14.45 1.08
CA ASP A 433 -16.23 14.35 -0.32
C ASP A 433 -15.10 13.83 -1.23
N PRO A 434 -15.41 13.00 -2.24
CA PRO A 434 -14.45 12.55 -3.24
C PRO A 434 -13.98 13.67 -4.16
N ARG A 435 -12.91 14.35 -3.74
CA ARG A 435 -12.26 15.45 -4.47
C ARG A 435 -10.89 15.04 -5.01
N GLY A 436 -10.45 15.75 -6.05
CA GLY A 436 -9.15 15.52 -6.66
C GLY A 436 -9.11 14.33 -7.64
N PRO A 437 -7.93 14.02 -8.21
CA PRO A 437 -7.79 13.10 -9.34
C PRO A 437 -8.19 11.65 -9.04
N TRP A 438 -8.21 11.24 -7.77
CA TRP A 438 -8.55 9.90 -7.33
C TRP A 438 -9.94 9.79 -6.67
N GLY A 439 -10.61 10.92 -6.40
CA GLY A 439 -11.91 10.96 -5.74
C GLY A 439 -12.98 10.18 -6.52
N SER A 440 -13.09 10.42 -7.83
CA SER A 440 -14.05 9.73 -8.71
C SER A 440 -13.71 8.26 -9.00
N TYR A 441 -12.59 7.76 -8.48
CA TYR A 441 -12.17 6.35 -8.57
C TYR A 441 -12.22 5.61 -7.23
N GLY A 442 -11.99 6.29 -6.10
CA GLY A 442 -12.08 5.67 -4.78
C GLY A 442 -13.41 5.90 -4.05
N GLY A 443 -14.16 6.93 -4.47
CA GLY A 443 -15.42 7.33 -3.84
C GLY A 443 -15.24 7.90 -2.43
N ARG A 444 -16.36 8.03 -1.71
CA ARG A 444 -16.42 8.62 -0.36
C ARG A 444 -15.69 7.79 0.70
N ILE A 445 -15.70 6.45 0.58
CA ILE A 445 -14.99 5.58 1.55
C ILE A 445 -13.49 5.77 1.46
N TYR A 446 -12.90 5.67 0.26
CA TYR A 446 -11.48 6.00 0.04
C TYR A 446 -11.14 7.39 0.57
N SER A 447 -11.98 8.37 0.25
CA SER A 447 -11.72 9.77 0.59
C SER A 447 -11.78 10.02 2.09
N THR A 448 -12.68 9.31 2.79
CA THR A 448 -12.79 9.33 4.24
C THR A 448 -11.59 8.63 4.87
N ALA A 449 -11.32 7.37 4.51
CA ALA A 449 -10.21 6.60 5.07
C ALA A 449 -8.84 7.29 4.86
N LEU A 450 -8.54 7.83 3.68
CA LEU A 450 -7.29 8.57 3.43
C LEU A 450 -7.20 9.86 4.26
N SER A 451 -8.31 10.56 4.45
CA SER A 451 -8.35 11.78 5.29
C SER A 451 -8.12 11.43 6.76
N THR A 452 -8.78 10.38 7.27
CA THR A 452 -8.57 9.83 8.61
C THR A 452 -7.12 9.42 8.82
N LEU A 453 -6.55 8.62 7.90
CA LEU A 453 -5.15 8.18 7.94
C LEU A 453 -4.14 9.34 7.98
N CYS A 454 -4.45 10.48 7.35
CA CYS A 454 -3.63 11.70 7.46
C CYS A 454 -3.68 12.33 8.86
N LEU A 455 -4.85 12.29 9.52
CA LEU A 455 -5.03 12.82 10.88
C LEU A 455 -4.50 11.87 11.97
N GLU A 456 -4.24 10.60 11.67
CA GLU A 456 -3.73 9.60 12.62
C GLU A 456 -2.19 9.56 12.75
N VAL A 457 -1.47 10.22 11.83
CA VAL A 457 -0.01 10.03 11.65
C VAL A 457 0.80 10.19 12.95
N TYR A 458 0.34 11.06 13.87
CA TYR A 458 0.95 11.41 15.15
C TYR A 458 1.22 10.21 16.07
N TYR A 459 0.39 9.17 16.00
CA TYR A 459 0.52 7.94 16.78
C TYR A 459 0.67 6.71 15.89
N ARG A 460 0.29 6.80 14.61
CA ARG A 460 0.41 5.71 13.64
C ARG A 460 1.85 5.23 13.45
N PHE A 461 2.82 6.14 13.47
CA PHE A 461 4.23 5.83 13.34
C PHE A 461 5.06 6.46 14.46
N LEU A 462 6.03 5.72 14.99
CA LEU A 462 7.10 6.35 15.77
C LEU A 462 7.89 7.32 14.87
N PRO A 463 8.19 8.54 15.33
CA PRO A 463 9.08 9.43 14.60
C PRO A 463 10.51 8.86 14.64
N LEU A 464 10.99 8.36 13.50
CA LEU A 464 12.26 7.62 13.41
C LEU A 464 13.47 8.46 13.84
N TYR A 465 13.41 9.79 13.67
CA TYR A 465 14.46 10.70 14.14
C TYR A 465 14.70 10.56 15.66
N GLN A 466 13.66 10.38 16.48
CA GLN A 466 13.83 10.24 17.94
C GLN A 466 14.49 8.92 18.37
N LEU A 467 14.48 7.90 17.51
CA LEU A 467 15.19 6.65 17.76
C LEU A 467 16.69 6.83 17.45
N ASN A 468 17.01 7.53 16.36
CA ASN A 468 18.39 7.80 15.96
C ASN A 468 19.06 8.83 16.89
N ASP A 469 18.36 9.92 17.26
CA ASP A 469 18.87 10.95 18.18
C ASP A 469 19.22 10.34 19.56
N ARG A 470 18.46 9.33 20.01
CA ARG A 470 18.72 8.55 21.25
C ARG A 470 19.84 7.51 21.13
N ALA A 471 20.20 7.12 19.91
CA ALA A 471 21.32 6.23 19.64
C ALA A 471 22.64 6.99 19.43
N ALA A 472 22.58 8.27 19.05
CA ALA A 472 23.73 9.17 18.94
C ALA A 472 24.07 9.93 20.24
N SER A 473 23.21 9.83 21.26
CA SER A 473 23.39 10.42 22.60
C SER A 473 23.67 9.35 23.68
N ARG A 474 24.20 8.20 23.24
CA ARG A 474 24.73 7.08 24.05
C ARG A 474 26.04 6.62 23.44
#